data_AF-B6WAN0-F1
#
_entry.id   AF-B6WAN0-F1
#
_cell.length_a   1.000
_cell.length_b   1.000
_cell.length_c   1.000
_cell.angle_alpha   90.00
_cell.angle_beta   90.00
_cell.angle_gamma   90.00
#
_symmetry.space_group_name_H-M   'P 1'
#
loop_
_entity.id
_entity.type
_entity.pdbx_description
1 polymer ?
#
loop_
_entity_poly.entity_id
_entity_poly.type
_entity_poly.pdbx_seq_one_letter_code
_entity_poly.pdbx_strand_id
1 'polypeptide(L)' 'MKDSKVILVGDGAVGSSFAYASTILGIGRELGIIDINEKKG' A
#
# COMPACT_ATOMS: atom_id res chain seq x y z
N MET A 1 16.38 -13.48 -5.65
CA MET A 1 15.61 -12.70 -4.63
C MET A 1 14.14 -12.97 -4.87
N LYS A 2 13.38 -13.34 -3.83
CA LYS A 2 11.94 -13.61 -3.98
C LYS A 2 11.21 -12.27 -4.25
N ASP A 3 10.32 -12.23 -5.23
CA ASP A 3 9.42 -11.08 -5.43
C ASP A 3 8.54 -10.92 -4.18
N SER A 4 8.75 -9.85 -3.42
CA SER A 4 7.94 -9.51 -2.25
C SER A 4 6.85 -8.54 -2.69
N LYS A 5 5.60 -9.01 -2.73
CA LYS A 5 4.43 -8.19 -3.04
C LYS A 5 3.63 -7.93 -1.77
N VAL A 6 3.17 -6.70 -1.59
CA VAL A 6 2.32 -6.28 -0.48
C VAL A 6 0.97 -5.86 -1.04
N ILE A 7 -0.11 -6.40 -0.49
CA ILE A 7 -1.47 -5.96 -0.78
C ILE A 7 -2.03 -5.34 0.50
N LEU A 8 -2.32 -4.04 0.43
CA LEU A 8 -2.97 -3.29 1.49
C LEU A 8 -4.46 -3.23 1.20
N VAL A 9 -5.30 -3.64 2.16
CA VAL A 9 -6.76 -3.52 2.07
C VAL A 9 -7.21 -2.49 3.11
N GLY A 10 -7.82 -1.40 2.65
CA GLY A 10 -8.19 -0.23 3.45
C GLY A 10 -7.14 0.90 3.35
N ASP A 11 -7.47 1.99 2.66
CA ASP A 11 -6.58 3.13 2.39
C ASP A 11 -6.90 4.38 3.25
N GLY A 12 -7.66 4.20 4.34
CA GLY A 12 -7.85 5.23 5.36
C GLY A 12 -6.54 5.70 6.02
N ALA A 13 -6.61 6.57 7.03
CA ALA A 13 -5.43 7.22 7.63
C ALA A 13 -4.30 6.25 8.01
N VAL A 14 -4.63 5.08 8.57
CA VAL A 14 -3.65 4.05 8.95
C VAL A 14 -3.04 3.37 7.71
N GLY A 15 -3.87 2.94 6.76
CA GLY A 15 -3.40 2.28 5.54
C GLY A 15 -2.53 3.18 4.68
N SER A 16 -2.95 4.43 4.48
CA SER A 16 -2.17 5.45 3.79
C SER A 16 -0.82 5.72 4.46
N SER A 17 -0.77 5.79 5.79
CA SER A 17 0.49 5.96 6.54
C SER A 17 1.42 4.76 6.38
N PHE A 18 0.87 3.55 6.39
CA PHE A 18 1.62 2.32 6.14
C PHE A 18 2.19 2.28 4.71
N ALA A 19 1.38 2.62 3.70
CA ALA A 19 1.81 2.68 2.30
C ALA A 19 2.95 3.70 2.10
N TYR A 20 2.81 4.88 2.70
CA TYR A 20 3.82 5.93 2.65
C TYR A 20 5.14 5.49 3.31
N ALA A 21 5.09 4.97 4.53
CA ALA A 21 6.27 4.49 5.24
C ALA A 21 6.95 3.33 4.50
N SER A 22 6.16 2.37 4.00
CA SER A 22 6.68 1.21 3.24
C SER A 22 7.42 1.64 1.98
N THR A 23 6.94 2.68 1.31
CA THR A 23 7.58 3.26 0.12
C THR A 23 8.95 3.86 0.47
N ILE A 24 9.02 4.68 1.52
CA ILE A 24 10.27 5.34 1.93
C ILE A 24 11.30 4.34 2.44
N LEU A 25 10.85 3.34 3.20
CA LEU A 25 11.71 2.32 3.80
C LEU A 25 12.11 1.21 2.81
N GLY A 26 11.61 1.23 1.58
CA GLY A 26 11.90 0.21 0.57
C GLY A 26 11.35 -1.17 0.91
N ILE A 27 10.18 -1.23 1.57
CA ILE A 27 9.54 -2.48 1.97
C ILE A 27 8.71 -3.01 0.80
N GLY A 28 9.06 -4.21 0.33
CA GLY A 28 8.40 -4.84 -0.82
C GLY A 28 8.90 -4.31 -2.17
N ARG A 29 8.67 -5.08 -3.23
CA ARG A 29 8.96 -4.67 -4.62
C ARG A 29 7.73 -4.14 -5.35
N GLU A 30 6.54 -4.46 -4.86
CA GLU A 30 5.26 -4.03 -5.41
C GLU A 30 4.26 -3.83 -4.26
N LEU A 31 3.52 -2.72 -4.30
CA LEU A 31 2.47 -2.39 -3.33
C LEU A 31 1.16 -2.15 -4.09
N GLY A 32 0.17 -3.02 -3.89
CA GLY A 32 -1.20 -2.81 -4.35
C GLY A 32 -2.08 -2.32 -3.20
N ILE A 33 -2.96 -1.35 -3.46
CA ILE A 33 -3.93 -0.83 -2.49
C ILE A 33 -5.34 -1.13 -2.99
N ILE A 34 -6.17 -1.69 -2.12
CA ILE A 34 -7.58 -1.99 -2.37
C ILE A 34 -8.39 -1.26 -1.30
N ASP A 35 -9.29 -0.38 -1.71
CA ASP A 35 -10.30 0.20 -0.83
C ASP A 35 -11.68 0.05 -1.49
N ILE A 36 -12.74 0.02 -0.69
CA ILE A 36 -14.12 0.03 -1.20
C ILE A 36 -14.46 1.36 -1.86
N ASN A 37 -13.80 2.43 -1.40
CA ASN A 37 -13.99 3.76 -1.91
C ASN A 37 -12.95 4.03 -3.00
N GLU A 38 -13.26 3.62 -4.23
CA GLU A 38 -12.52 4.05 -5.42
C GLU A 38 -12.72 5.57 -5.57
N LYS A 39 -11.95 6.38 -4.86
CA LYS A 39 -12.06 7.84 -4.94
C LYS A 39 -11.66 8.27 -6.36
N LYS A 40 -12.64 8.31 -7.27
CA LYS A 40 -12.56 8.86 -8.62
C LYS A 40 -12.80 10.36 -8.52
N GLY A 41 -11.74 11.10 -8.23
CA GLY A 41 -11.70 12.56 -8.23
C GLY A 41 -10.54 13.04 -9.07
#